data_AF-A0A453L7E7-F1
#
_entry.id   AF-A0A453L7E7-F1
#
_cell.length_a   1.000
_cell.length_b   1.000
_cell.length_c   1.000
_cell.angle_alpha   90.00
_cell.angle_beta   90.00
_cell.angle_gamma   90.00
#
_symmetry.space_group_name_H-M   'P 1'
#
loop_
_entity.id
_entity.type
_entity.pdbx_description
1 polymer ?
#
loop_
_entity_poly.entity_id
_entity_poly.type
_entity_poly.pdbx_seq_one_letter_code
_entity_poly.pdbx_strand_id
1 'polypeptide(L)'
;MASSGSRTRPACTDQEDMPKTWMEARLDKEKENDVPTPPCWCGDVCKLKVSTGGKKSWTEGRRFFVCPNYAHDRRRPTNAYDLPPVC
;
A
#
# COMPACT_ATOMS: atom_id res chain seq x y z
N MET A 1 33.12 -13.06 -8.25
CA MET A 1 31.86 -13.01 -9.02
C MET A 1 30.75 -12.71 -8.03
N ALA A 2 30.19 -11.50 -8.05
CA ALA A 2 29.10 -11.11 -7.16
C ALA A 2 27.78 -11.46 -7.84
N SER A 3 27.08 -12.45 -7.31
CA SER A 3 25.77 -12.86 -7.80
C SER A 3 24.80 -11.69 -7.64
N SER A 4 24.27 -11.18 -8.75
CA SER A 4 23.23 -10.17 -8.79
C SER A 4 21.97 -10.77 -8.19
N GLY A 5 21.83 -10.68 -6.87
CA GLY A 5 20.64 -11.08 -6.15
C GLY A 5 19.45 -10.31 -6.73
N SER A 6 18.63 -11.00 -7.51
CA SER A 6 17.33 -10.50 -7.94
C SER A 6 16.62 -10.03 -6.69
N ARG A 7 16.39 -8.73 -6.58
CA ARG A 7 15.46 -8.16 -5.59
C ARG A 7 14.07 -8.64 -6.01
N THR A 8 13.72 -9.88 -5.71
CA THR A 8 12.33 -10.30 -5.69
C THR A 8 11.67 -9.33 -4.74
N ARG A 9 10.90 -8.39 -5.31
CA ARG A 9 10.15 -7.42 -4.50
C ARG A 9 9.41 -8.22 -3.43
N PRO A 10 9.40 -7.80 -2.16
CA PRO A 10 8.51 -8.39 -1.18
C PRO A 10 7.14 -8.49 -1.84
N ALA A 11 6.53 -9.68 -1.82
CA ALA A 11 5.18 -9.84 -2.33
C ALA A 11 4.38 -8.71 -1.70
N CYS A 12 3.83 -7.82 -2.52
CA CYS A 12 2.96 -6.78 -2.02
C CYS A 12 1.93 -7.51 -1.16
N THR A 13 1.74 -7.09 0.10
CA THR A 13 0.86 -7.75 1.08
C THR A 13 -0.37 -8.31 0.37
N ASP A 14 -0.68 -9.59 0.59
CA ASP A 14 -1.79 -10.24 -0.09
C ASP A 14 -3.03 -9.35 -0.01
N GLN A 15 -3.74 -9.19 -1.13
CA GLN A 15 -4.91 -8.31 -1.19
C GLN A 15 -5.97 -8.70 -0.13
N GLU A 16 -5.95 -9.96 0.30
CA GLU A 16 -6.77 -10.51 1.38
C GLU A 16 -6.35 -10.02 2.78
N ASP A 17 -5.08 -9.68 3.00
CA ASP A 17 -4.54 -9.11 4.25
C ASP A 17 -4.68 -7.59 4.34
N MET A 18 -4.88 -6.92 3.21
CA MET A 18 -5.23 -5.50 3.24
C MET A 18 -6.60 -5.32 3.91
N PRO A 19 -6.73 -4.43 4.92
CA PRO A 19 -8.03 -4.12 5.49
C PRO A 19 -8.96 -3.66 4.37
N LYS A 20 -10.21 -4.15 4.33
CA LYS A 20 -11.18 -3.83 3.27
C LYS A 20 -11.94 -2.54 3.58
N THR A 21 -11.91 -2.08 4.83
CA THR A 21 -12.48 -0.80 5.24
C THR A 21 -11.46 0.01 6.03
N TRP A 22 -11.37 1.30 5.69
CA TRP A 22 -10.46 2.25 6.32
C TRP A 22 -11.05 3.65 6.28
N MET A 23 -10.60 4.51 7.20
CA MET A 23 -10.96 5.93 7.26
C MET A 23 -9.74 6.82 7.08
N GLU A 24 -9.96 8.10 6.79
CA GLU A 24 -8.88 9.08 6.79
C GLU A 24 -8.27 9.22 8.17
N ALA A 25 -6.94 9.22 8.19
CA ALA A 25 -6.16 9.46 9.39
C ALA A 25 -5.20 10.61 9.14
N ARG A 26 -4.80 11.25 10.23
CA ARG A 26 -3.73 12.25 10.23
C ARG A 26 -2.64 11.79 11.18
N LEU A 27 -1.41 12.18 10.90
CA LEU A 27 -0.35 12.06 11.89
C LEU A 27 -0.60 13.09 12.98
N ASP A 28 -0.10 12.79 14.18
CA ASP A 28 -0.01 13.77 15.24
C ASP A 28 0.94 14.89 14.78
N LYS A 29 0.63 16.15 15.09
CA LYS A 29 1.33 17.33 14.53
C LYS A 29 2.85 17.30 14.73
N GLU A 30 3.30 16.70 15.83
CA GLU A 30 4.72 16.50 16.13
C GLU A 30 5.36 15.53 15.11
N LYS A 31 4.69 14.40 14.86
CA LYS A 31 5.14 13.32 13.99
C LYS A 31 4.97 13.60 12.50
N GLU A 32 4.13 14.57 12.15
CA GLU A 32 3.92 15.01 10.75
C GLU A 32 5.20 15.60 10.13
N ASN A 33 6.03 16.27 10.93
CA ASN A 33 7.30 16.81 10.45
C ASN A 33 8.40 15.73 10.38
N ASP A 34 8.31 14.69 11.22
CA ASP A 34 9.33 13.63 11.29
C ASP A 34 9.11 12.51 10.28
N VAL A 35 7.87 12.24 9.88
CA VAL A 35 7.54 11.12 8.99
C VAL A 35 7.13 11.65 7.63
N PRO A 36 8.07 11.70 6.65
CA PRO A 36 7.73 12.11 5.31
C PRO A 36 6.73 11.12 4.71
N THR A 37 5.71 11.66 4.03
CA THR A 37 4.73 10.83 3.35
C THR A 37 5.37 10.23 2.10
N PRO A 38 5.35 8.89 1.92
CA PRO A 38 6.04 8.27 0.81
C PRO A 38 5.35 8.57 -0.54
N PRO A 39 6.12 8.77 -1.62
CA PRO A 39 5.56 8.85 -2.96
C PRO A 39 4.97 7.50 -3.38
N CYS A 40 3.87 7.54 -4.14
CA CYS A 40 3.22 6.36 -4.69
C CYS A 40 3.75 6.06 -6.10
N TRP A 41 3.59 4.82 -6.56
CA TRP A 41 3.94 4.43 -7.93
C TRP A 41 3.11 5.12 -9.01
N CYS A 42 1.91 5.62 -8.68
CA CYS A 42 1.11 6.42 -9.62
C CYS A 42 1.62 7.85 -9.82
N GLY A 43 2.68 8.27 -9.11
CA GLY A 43 3.22 9.63 -9.15
C GLY A 43 2.63 10.59 -8.11
N ASP A 44 1.51 10.22 -7.47
CA ASP A 44 0.93 10.99 -6.36
C ASP A 44 1.59 10.68 -5.01
N VAL A 45 1.27 11.46 -3.99
CA VAL A 45 1.67 11.23 -2.60
C VAL A 45 0.67 10.28 -1.92
N CYS A 46 1.17 9.28 -1.19
CA CYS A 46 0.29 8.36 -0.45
C CYS A 46 -0.55 9.10 0.60
N LYS A 47 -1.73 8.58 0.95
CA LYS A 47 -2.57 9.12 2.02
C LYS A 47 -2.51 8.22 3.24
N LEU A 48 -2.42 8.82 4.43
CA LEU A 48 -2.53 8.06 5.68
C LEU A 48 -3.98 7.66 5.92
N LYS A 49 -4.20 6.39 6.20
CA LYS A 49 -5.50 5.83 6.56
C LYS A 49 -5.38 5.00 7.83
N VAL A 50 -6.50 4.83 8.53
CA VAL A 50 -6.62 3.94 9.68
C VAL A 50 -7.60 2.82 9.35
N SER A 51 -7.25 1.59 9.67
CA SER A 51 -8.15 0.44 9.52
C SER A 51 -9.30 0.54 10.51
N THR A 52 -10.54 0.46 10.02
CA THR A 52 -11.76 0.63 10.82
C THR A 52 -12.72 -0.57 10.78
N GLY A 53 -12.29 -1.71 10.22
CA GLY A 53 -13.05 -2.96 10.25
C GLY A 53 -12.65 -3.93 9.13
N GLY A 54 -13.08 -5.17 9.10
CA GLY A 54 -13.86 -5.96 10.05
C GLY A 54 -13.81 -7.39 9.51
N LYS A 55 -12.83 -8.16 9.98
CA LYS A 55 -12.57 -9.61 9.73
C LYS A 55 -11.22 -10.02 10.30
N LYS A 56 -10.25 -9.09 10.30
CA LYS A 56 -8.89 -9.29 10.80
C LYS A 56 -8.64 -8.33 11.97
N SER A 57 -8.87 -8.80 13.20
CA SER A 57 -8.66 -8.02 14.43
C SER A 57 -7.23 -7.51 14.57
N TRP A 58 -6.25 -8.17 13.93
CA TRP A 58 -4.86 -7.78 14.00
C TRP A 58 -4.53 -6.51 13.20
N THR A 59 -5.33 -6.12 12.19
CA THR A 59 -5.13 -4.89 11.41
C THR A 59 -5.94 -3.71 11.91
N GLU A 60 -6.94 -3.93 12.76
CA GLU A 60 -7.83 -2.89 13.29
C GLU A 60 -7.04 -1.82 14.08
N GLY A 61 -7.36 -0.54 13.85
CA GLY A 61 -6.68 0.59 14.48
C GLY A 61 -5.28 0.89 13.96
N ARG A 62 -4.68 0.03 13.12
CA ARG A 62 -3.37 0.31 12.50
C ARG A 62 -3.49 1.42 11.47
N ARG A 63 -2.49 2.31 11.46
CA ARG A 63 -2.35 3.39 10.48
C ARG A 63 -1.36 2.96 9.39
N PHE A 64 -1.67 3.25 8.13
CA PHE A 64 -0.85 2.90 6.97
C PHE A 64 -0.97 3.94 5.87
N PHE A 65 0.07 4.06 5.05
CA PHE A 65 0.06 4.88 3.84
C PHE A 65 -0.48 4.06 2.67
N VAL A 66 -1.44 4.60 1.92
CA VAL A 66 -2.05 3.95 0.76
C VAL A 66 -2.13 4.91 -0.43
N CYS A 67 -2.09 4.37 -1.64
CA CYS A 67 -2.30 5.14 -2.86
C CYS A 67 -3.64 5.91 -2.79
N PRO A 68 -3.69 7.20 -3.14
CA PRO A 68 -4.96 7.94 -3.20
C PRO A 68 -5.93 7.34 -4.22
N ASN A 69 -5.41 6.70 -5.27
CA ASN A 69 -6.18 6.07 -6.33
C ASN A 69 -6.40 4.56 -6.08
N TYR A 70 -6.12 4.05 -4.88
CA TYR A 70 -6.21 2.61 -4.59
C TYR A 70 -7.62 2.02 -4.83
N ALA A 71 -8.68 2.81 -4.65
CA ALA A 71 -10.05 2.37 -4.97
C ALA A 71 -10.28 2.16 -6.49
N HIS A 72 -9.45 2.80 -7.31
CA HIS A 72 -9.44 2.70 -8.78
C HIS A 72 -8.36 1.75 -9.29
N ASP A 73 -7.47 1.26 -8.41
CA ASP A 73 -6.48 0.27 -8.81
C ASP A 73 -7.20 -0.96 -9.33
N ARG A 74 -6.78 -1.39 -10.52
CA ARG A 74 -7.27 -2.65 -11.08
C ARG A 74 -6.89 -3.75 -10.11
N ARG A 75 -7.79 -4.73 -9.92
CA ARG A 75 -7.45 -5.95 -9.16
C ARG A 75 -6.12 -6.49 -9.68
N ARG A 76 -5.32 -7.04 -8.77
CA ARG A 76 -4.05 -7.64 -9.18
C ARG A 76 -4.31 -8.60 -10.34
N PRO A 77 -3.53 -8.48 -11.43
CA PRO A 77 -3.40 -9.51 -12.44
C PRO A 77 -3.37 -10.89 -11.81
N THR A 78 -4.37 -11.70 -12.12
CA THR A 78 -4.38 -13.12 -11.75
C THR A 78 -3.57 -13.94 -12.75
N ASN A 79 -3.33 -13.37 -13.93
CA ASN A 79 -2.53 -13.95 -14.99
C ASN A 79 -1.42 -12.99 -15.41
N ALA A 80 -0.27 -13.53 -15.82
CA ALA A 80 0.86 -12.77 -16.34
C ALA A 80 0.50 -11.90 -17.57
N TYR A 81 -0.54 -12.26 -18.32
CA TYR A 81 -1.05 -11.48 -19.46
C TYR A 81 -1.94 -10.30 -19.07
N ASP A 82 -2.36 -10.15 -17.81
CA ASP A 82 -3.16 -8.99 -17.39
C ASP A 82 -2.28 -7.76 -17.07
N LEU A 83 -0.96 -7.92 -17.05
CA LEU A 83 0.00 -6.82 -16.92
C LEU A 83 0.23 -6.19 -18.32
N PRO A 84 0.12 -4.86 -18.47
CA PRO A 84 0.55 -4.24 -19.71
C PRO A 84 2.05 -4.54 -19.93
N PRO A 85 2.50 -4.75 -21.18
CA PRO A 85 3.91 -4.94 -21.47
C PRO A 85 4.68 -3.73 -20.97
N VAL A 86 5.54 -3.94 -19.98
CA VAL A 86 6.47 -2.93 -19.49
C VAL A 86 7.49 -2.66 -20.59
N CYS A 87 7.61 -1.39 -21.00
CA CYS A 87 8.71 -0.92 -21.83
C CYS A 87 10.04 -0.91 -21.05
#